data_AF-A0A2X1KEP5-F1
#
_entry.id   AF-A0A2X1KEP5-F1
#
_cell.length_a   1.000
_cell.length_b   1.000
_cell.length_c   1.000
_cell.angle_alpha   90.00
_cell.angle_beta   90.00
_cell.angle_gamma   90.00
#
_symmetry.space_group_name_H-M   'P 1'
#
loop_
_entity.id
_entity.type
_entity.pdbx_description
1 polymer ?
#
loop_
_entity_poly.entity_id
_entity_poly.type
_entity_poly.pdbx_seq_one_letter_code
_entity_poly.pdbx_strand_id
1 'polypeptide(L)'
;MLIQTGVNRIALESLNVDSFAQAWFAERKQRDPFDWAEKNLQEVERNKREKHTVPWRYVILRLHEAVQEIVPHLNEHDHKRFSKGLARVFIDNYAAIPSESIRRLLALREAGIIHILALGEDYKMEINESRTVLKTEDNSYSFDVFIDARGQRPLKVKDIPFHGLREQLQKTGDEIPDVGEDYTLQQTRRYSWARSVRRVALVNARPAFRSGTYGMCRNW
;
A
#
# COMPACT_ATOMS: atom_id res chain seq x y z
N MET A 1 9.07 3.82 5.19
CA MET A 1 10.31 4.52 5.60
C MET A 1 10.08 5.06 7.00
N LEU A 2 10.70 4.48 8.05
CA LEU A 2 10.36 4.79 9.47
C LEU A 2 11.59 4.82 10.37
N ILE A 3 11.79 5.94 11.07
CA ILE A 3 12.78 6.18 12.12
C ILE A 3 12.26 5.65 13.45
N GLN A 4 13.14 5.06 14.24
CA GLN A 4 12.95 4.54 15.58
C GLN A 4 12.67 5.58 16.66
N THR A 5 12.81 6.87 16.39
CA THR A 5 12.71 7.90 17.44
C THR A 5 11.29 8.15 17.95
N GLY A 6 10.27 7.53 17.36
CA GLY A 6 8.86 7.80 17.68
C GLY A 6 8.29 7.06 18.90
N VAL A 7 8.74 5.85 19.22
CA VAL A 7 7.98 5.01 20.18
C VAL A 7 8.07 5.53 21.62
N ASN A 8 9.19 6.14 22.04
CA ASN A 8 9.30 6.79 23.36
C ASN A 8 8.55 8.14 23.46
N ARG A 9 7.95 8.64 22.37
CA ARG A 9 7.24 9.93 22.34
C ARG A 9 5.74 9.79 22.18
N ILE A 10 5.28 8.61 21.79
CA ILE A 10 3.86 8.31 21.65
C ILE A 10 3.43 7.79 23.03
N ALA A 11 2.62 8.56 23.77
CA ALA A 11 2.14 8.22 25.11
C ALA A 11 1.29 6.95 25.11
N LEU A 12 1.93 5.79 24.91
CA LEU A 12 1.30 4.53 24.53
C LEU A 12 0.26 4.06 25.56
N GLU A 13 0.55 4.30 26.84
CA GLU A 13 -0.33 3.94 27.96
C GLU A 13 -1.69 4.68 27.92
N SER A 14 -1.75 5.84 27.26
CA SER A 14 -2.99 6.60 27.08
C SER A 14 -3.75 6.24 25.79
N LEU A 15 -3.21 5.35 24.97
CA LEU A 15 -3.77 5.00 23.66
C LEU A 15 -4.53 3.67 23.71
N ASN A 16 -5.55 3.60 22.89
CA ASN A 16 -6.27 2.38 22.54
C ASN A 16 -6.09 2.03 21.05
N VAL A 17 -6.64 0.89 20.64
CA VAL A 17 -6.54 0.37 19.26
C VAL A 17 -7.00 1.36 18.18
N ASP A 18 -8.01 2.19 18.47
CA ASP A 18 -8.55 3.15 17.52
C ASP A 18 -7.69 4.42 17.42
N SER A 19 -7.14 4.88 18.53
CA SER A 19 -6.31 6.09 18.63
C SER A 19 -4.84 5.89 18.25
N PHE A 20 -4.34 4.64 18.32
CA PHE A 20 -2.92 4.35 18.13
C PHE A 20 -2.40 4.74 16.74
N ALA A 21 -3.16 4.43 15.69
CA ALA A 21 -2.78 4.78 14.32
C ALA A 21 -2.64 6.30 14.13
N GLN A 22 -3.55 7.09 14.71
CA GLN A 22 -3.45 8.55 14.64
C GLN A 22 -2.15 9.06 15.27
N ALA A 23 -1.83 8.58 16.48
CA ALA A 23 -0.61 8.96 17.18
C ALA A 23 0.66 8.49 16.44
N TRP A 24 0.62 7.30 15.84
CA TRP A 24 1.70 6.71 15.03
C TRP A 24 2.08 7.57 13.81
N PHE A 25 1.10 8.20 13.15
CA PHE A 25 1.33 9.02 11.96
C PHE A 25 1.47 10.52 12.25
N ALA A 26 1.12 11.00 13.46
CA ALA A 26 1.02 12.42 13.79
C ALA A 26 2.32 13.20 13.52
N GLU A 27 3.46 12.73 14.03
CA GLU A 27 4.75 13.43 13.87
C GLU A 27 5.20 13.44 12.39
N ARG A 28 4.86 12.39 11.63
CA ARG A 28 5.22 12.29 10.20
C ARG A 28 4.45 13.25 9.32
N LYS A 29 3.18 13.52 9.64
CA LYS A 29 2.36 14.47 8.91
C LYS A 29 2.82 15.93 9.05
N GLN A 30 3.60 16.24 10.09
CA GLN A 30 4.01 17.61 10.42
C GLN A 30 5.37 18.02 9.87
N ARG A 31 6.08 17.16 9.12
CA ARG A 31 7.41 17.49 8.59
C ARG A 31 7.51 17.21 7.10
N ASP A 32 8.51 17.81 6.46
CA ASP A 32 8.85 17.50 5.07
C ASP A 32 9.21 16.01 4.93
N PRO A 33 8.61 15.29 3.95
CA PRO A 33 8.87 13.87 3.76
C PRO A 33 10.32 13.53 3.39
N PHE A 34 11.05 14.43 2.71
CA PHE A 34 12.44 14.23 2.35
C PHE A 34 13.37 14.41 3.54
N ASP A 35 13.09 15.37 4.44
CA ASP A 35 13.82 15.50 5.71
C ASP A 35 13.68 14.23 6.57
N TRP A 36 12.46 13.67 6.62
CA TRP A 36 12.23 12.38 7.27
C TRP A 36 12.99 11.25 6.58
N ALA A 37 13.01 11.27 5.25
CA ALA A 37 13.67 10.24 4.47
C ALA A 37 15.19 10.24 4.74
N GLU A 38 15.82 11.41 4.73
CA GLU A 38 17.25 11.53 4.99
C GLU A 38 17.62 11.01 6.39
N LYS A 39 16.93 11.50 7.44
CA LYS A 39 17.18 11.07 8.81
C LYS A 39 16.96 9.57 8.99
N ASN A 40 15.96 9.00 8.30
CA ASN A 40 15.72 7.57 8.38
C ASN A 40 16.79 6.74 7.67
N LEU A 41 17.27 7.20 6.52
CA LEU A 41 18.37 6.53 5.83
C LEU A 41 19.62 6.48 6.70
N GLN A 42 19.97 7.60 7.34
CA GLN A 42 21.12 7.68 8.24
C GLN A 42 20.99 6.69 9.41
N GLU A 43 19.80 6.60 10.01
CA GLU A 43 19.54 5.64 11.09
C GLU A 43 19.62 4.19 10.60
N VAL A 44 18.99 3.85 9.48
CA VAL A 44 18.98 2.48 8.97
C VAL A 44 20.40 2.00 8.67
N GLU A 45 21.23 2.85 8.08
CA GLU A 45 22.63 2.52 7.81
C GLU A 45 23.46 2.40 9.09
N ARG A 46 23.20 3.26 10.09
CA ARG A 46 23.80 3.13 11.43
C ARG A 46 23.42 1.79 12.07
N ASN A 47 22.13 1.48 12.14
CA ASN A 47 21.64 0.24 12.73
C ASN A 47 22.19 -1.00 12.02
N LYS A 48 22.27 -0.96 10.69
CA LYS A 48 22.86 -2.03 9.90
C LYS A 48 24.33 -2.25 10.25
N ARG A 49 25.12 -1.18 10.35
CA ARG A 49 26.53 -1.24 10.74
C ARG A 49 26.72 -1.79 12.16
N GLU A 50 25.88 -1.34 13.09
CA GLU A 50 25.94 -1.69 14.51
C GLU A 50 25.23 -3.02 14.83
N LYS A 51 24.60 -3.65 13.83
CA LYS A 51 23.73 -4.83 14.01
C LYS A 51 22.66 -4.59 15.08
N HIS A 52 22.16 -3.36 15.15
CA HIS A 52 21.16 -2.95 16.12
C HIS A 52 19.77 -3.44 15.69
N THR A 53 19.17 -4.28 16.52
CA THR A 53 17.77 -4.71 16.35
C THR A 53 16.84 -3.60 16.80
N VAL A 54 15.87 -3.27 15.96
CA VAL A 54 14.79 -2.32 16.29
C VAL A 54 13.65 -3.05 17.01
N PRO A 55 13.52 -2.96 18.35
CA PRO A 55 12.64 -3.87 19.08
C PRO A 55 11.16 -3.65 18.76
N TRP A 56 10.72 -2.38 18.68
CA TRP A 56 9.32 -2.06 18.40
C TRP A 56 8.85 -2.52 17.02
N ARG A 57 9.73 -2.53 16.00
CA ARG A 57 9.38 -3.05 14.66
C ARG A 57 9.01 -4.52 14.74
N TYR A 58 9.79 -5.27 15.50
CA TYR A 58 9.53 -6.68 15.75
C TYR A 58 8.25 -6.89 16.56
N VAL A 59 7.99 -6.06 17.57
CA VAL A 59 6.73 -6.11 18.34
C VAL A 59 5.52 -5.88 17.43
N ILE A 60 5.55 -4.88 16.55
CA ILE A 60 4.46 -4.62 15.58
C ILE A 60 4.30 -5.78 14.59
N LEU A 61 5.41 -6.39 14.12
CA LEU A 61 5.35 -7.59 13.27
C LEU A 61 4.66 -8.76 13.99
N ARG A 62 5.02 -9.00 15.26
CA ARG A 62 4.40 -10.06 16.07
C ARG A 62 2.94 -9.78 16.40
N LEU A 63 2.60 -8.52 16.65
CA LEU A 63 1.21 -8.12 16.87
C LEU A 63 0.35 -8.38 15.63
N HIS A 64 0.87 -8.13 14.42
CA HIS A 64 0.15 -8.44 13.19
C HIS A 64 -0.21 -9.92 13.10
N GLU A 65 0.72 -10.83 13.42
CA GLU A 65 0.47 -12.28 13.40
C GLU A 65 -0.71 -12.67 14.30
N ALA A 66 -0.73 -12.17 15.53
CA ALA A 66 -1.83 -12.44 16.47
C ALA A 66 -3.17 -11.83 16.01
N VAL A 67 -3.14 -10.63 15.40
CA VAL A 67 -4.35 -9.98 14.90
C VAL A 67 -4.86 -10.63 13.62
N GLN A 68 -3.99 -11.19 12.77
CA GLN A 68 -4.39 -11.79 11.50
C GLN A 68 -5.42 -12.92 11.70
N GLU A 69 -5.28 -13.72 12.76
CA GLU A 69 -6.20 -14.82 13.08
C GLU A 69 -7.62 -14.35 13.37
N ILE A 70 -7.80 -13.15 13.94
CA ILE A 70 -9.12 -12.63 14.28
C ILE A 70 -9.82 -11.90 13.12
N VAL A 71 -9.06 -11.42 12.13
CA VAL A 71 -9.58 -10.58 11.03
C VAL A 71 -10.76 -11.22 10.28
N PRO A 72 -10.73 -12.52 9.90
CA PRO A 72 -11.85 -13.17 9.21
C PRO A 72 -13.14 -13.25 10.05
N HIS A 73 -13.03 -13.12 11.37
CA HIS A 73 -14.14 -13.20 12.31
C HIS A 73 -14.72 -11.83 12.69
N LEU A 74 -14.13 -10.74 12.20
CA LEU A 74 -14.66 -9.40 12.44
C LEU A 74 -15.95 -9.20 11.67
N ASN A 75 -16.96 -8.62 12.35
CA ASN A 75 -18.13 -8.09 11.66
C ASN A 75 -17.76 -6.88 10.80
N GLU A 76 -18.69 -6.42 9.96
CA GLU A 76 -18.44 -5.31 9.03
C GLU A 76 -18.00 -4.02 9.73
N HIS A 77 -18.59 -3.71 10.90
CA HIS A 77 -18.25 -2.51 11.67
C HIS A 77 -16.80 -2.57 12.18
N ASP A 78 -16.40 -3.68 12.78
CA ASP A 78 -15.06 -3.86 13.33
C ASP A 78 -14.01 -4.01 12.24
N HIS A 79 -14.35 -4.62 11.11
CA HIS A 79 -13.48 -4.65 9.94
C HIS A 79 -13.20 -3.23 9.41
N LYS A 80 -14.22 -2.35 9.38
CA LYS A 80 -14.04 -0.93 9.01
C LYS A 80 -13.14 -0.19 10.00
N ARG A 81 -13.31 -0.40 11.31
CA ARG A 81 -12.44 0.18 12.35
C ARG A 81 -11.00 -0.29 12.21
N PHE A 82 -10.79 -1.59 12.07
CA PHE A 82 -9.49 -2.21 11.85
C PHE A 82 -8.79 -1.63 10.61
N SER A 83 -9.52 -1.57 9.48
CA SER A 83 -9.01 -1.06 8.20
C SER A 83 -8.58 0.40 8.27
N LYS A 84 -9.34 1.24 8.99
CA LYS A 84 -9.03 2.67 9.17
C LYS A 84 -7.92 2.93 10.18
N GLY A 85 -7.76 2.05 11.18
CA GLY A 85 -6.80 2.17 12.26
C GLY A 85 -5.61 1.24 12.09
N LEU A 86 -5.59 0.17 12.88
CA LEU A 86 -4.42 -0.69 13.10
C LEU A 86 -3.85 -1.32 11.81
N ALA A 87 -4.69 -1.66 10.83
CA ALA A 87 -4.23 -2.20 9.54
C ALA A 87 -3.21 -1.27 8.85
N ARG A 88 -3.41 0.05 8.95
CA ARG A 88 -2.48 1.03 8.36
C ARG A 88 -1.11 1.00 9.01
N VAL A 89 -1.04 0.77 10.32
CA VAL A 89 0.23 0.64 11.05
C VAL A 89 0.99 -0.61 10.59
N PHE A 90 0.28 -1.72 10.39
CA PHE A 90 0.88 -2.94 9.85
C PHE A 90 1.43 -2.73 8.43
N ILE A 91 0.62 -2.17 7.53
CA ILE A 91 1.03 -1.86 6.15
C ILE A 91 2.29 -0.99 6.14
N ASP A 92 2.32 0.07 6.96
CA ASP A 92 3.44 0.98 7.07
C ASP A 92 4.72 0.29 7.58
N ASN A 93 4.58 -0.67 8.50
CA ASN A 93 5.70 -1.47 8.99
C ASN A 93 6.23 -2.46 7.93
N TYR A 94 5.36 -3.01 7.07
CA TYR A 94 5.74 -3.87 5.94
C TYR A 94 6.30 -3.11 4.73
N ALA A 95 5.94 -1.83 4.58
CA ALA A 95 6.39 -0.97 3.49
C ALA A 95 7.87 -0.57 3.65
N ALA A 96 8.75 -1.54 3.38
CA ALA A 96 10.19 -1.36 3.31
C ALA A 96 10.62 -0.95 1.91
N ILE A 97 11.39 0.13 1.82
CA ILE A 97 12.03 0.59 0.58
C ILE A 97 13.54 0.40 0.77
N PRO A 98 14.26 -0.22 -0.18
CA PRO A 98 15.71 -0.38 -0.08
C PRO A 98 16.43 0.96 0.09
N SER A 99 17.47 1.00 0.94
CA SER A 99 18.30 2.21 1.16
C SER A 99 18.79 2.85 -0.14
N GLU A 100 19.14 2.02 -1.12
CA GLU A 100 19.62 2.47 -2.42
C GLU A 100 18.55 3.23 -3.22
N SER A 101 17.29 2.78 -3.17
CA SER A 101 16.18 3.49 -3.80
C SER A 101 15.94 4.86 -3.13
N ILE A 102 16.11 4.93 -1.81
CA ILE A 102 16.01 6.17 -1.06
C ILE A 102 17.12 7.15 -1.43
N ARG A 103 18.37 6.70 -1.51
CA ARG A 103 19.50 7.56 -1.95
C ARG A 103 19.21 8.22 -3.29
N ARG A 104 18.68 7.45 -4.24
CA ARG A 104 18.29 7.96 -5.56
C ARG A 104 17.18 9.00 -5.48
N LEU A 105 16.15 8.75 -4.67
CA LEU A 105 15.08 9.73 -4.45
C LEU A 105 15.60 11.03 -3.84
N LEU A 106 16.47 10.96 -2.82
CA LEU A 106 17.06 12.14 -2.19
C LEU A 106 17.93 12.93 -3.18
N ALA A 107 18.76 12.25 -3.98
CA ALA A 107 19.59 12.91 -5.01
C ALA A 107 18.75 13.64 -6.07
N LEU A 108 17.62 13.03 -6.49
CA LEU A 108 16.69 13.68 -7.43
C LEU A 108 16.02 14.91 -6.81
N ARG A 109 15.70 14.88 -5.51
CA ARG A 109 15.14 16.02 -4.79
C ARG A 109 16.17 17.15 -4.67
N GLU A 110 17.41 16.83 -4.32
CA GLU A 110 18.50 17.80 -4.23
C GLU A 110 18.78 18.48 -5.58
N ALA A 111 18.69 17.73 -6.68
CA ALA A 111 18.79 18.25 -8.04
C ALA A 111 17.56 19.06 -8.51
N GLY A 112 16.50 19.17 -7.68
CA GLY A 112 15.28 19.89 -8.03
C GLY A 112 14.41 19.20 -9.10
N ILE A 113 14.58 17.89 -9.32
CA ILE A 113 13.88 17.12 -10.36
C ILE A 113 12.53 16.58 -9.88
N ILE A 114 12.41 16.29 -8.58
CA ILE A 114 11.19 15.72 -8.00
C ILE A 114 10.58 16.62 -6.92
N HIS A 115 9.26 16.67 -6.93
CA HIS A 115 8.46 17.39 -5.94
C HIS A 115 7.34 16.48 -5.42
N ILE A 116 6.95 16.69 -4.17
CA ILE A 116 5.80 16.01 -3.58
C ILE A 116 4.64 16.99 -3.59
N LEU A 117 3.50 16.52 -4.09
CA LEU A 117 2.24 17.23 -4.03
C LEU A 117 1.27 16.44 -3.14
N ALA A 118 0.87 17.05 -2.02
CA ALA A 118 -0.18 16.49 -1.17
C ALA A 118 -1.55 16.85 -1.77
N LEU A 119 -2.26 15.84 -2.26
CA LEU A 119 -3.54 16.04 -2.97
C LEU A 119 -4.76 16.11 -2.03
N GLY A 120 -4.62 15.67 -0.78
CA GLY A 120 -5.76 15.49 0.12
C GLY A 120 -6.63 14.28 -0.25
N GLU A 121 -7.79 14.17 0.40
CA GLU A 121 -8.72 13.04 0.20
C GLU A 121 -9.66 13.27 -0.99
N ASP A 122 -10.00 14.53 -1.29
CA ASP A 122 -11.09 14.89 -2.21
C ASP A 122 -10.65 15.42 -3.58
N TYR A 123 -9.46 15.02 -4.05
CA TYR A 123 -9.01 15.40 -5.39
C TYR A 123 -9.75 14.63 -6.48
N LYS A 124 -9.99 15.29 -7.62
CA LYS A 124 -10.54 14.69 -8.84
C LYS A 124 -9.44 14.46 -9.85
N MET A 125 -9.55 13.36 -10.60
CA MET A 125 -8.63 13.00 -11.67
C MET A 125 -9.41 12.91 -12.99
N GLU A 126 -8.98 13.70 -13.97
CA GLU A 126 -9.54 13.71 -15.32
C GLU A 126 -8.46 13.23 -16.29
N ILE A 127 -8.75 12.16 -17.03
CA ILE A 127 -7.84 11.59 -18.04
C ILE A 127 -8.33 12.02 -19.40
N ASN A 128 -7.55 12.85 -20.08
CA ASN A 128 -7.82 13.34 -21.44
C ASN A 128 -6.89 12.63 -22.44
N GLU A 129 -7.13 12.82 -23.74
CA GLU A 129 -6.38 12.14 -24.82
C GLU A 129 -4.85 12.32 -24.73
N SER A 130 -4.39 13.48 -24.27
CA SER A 130 -2.96 13.84 -24.24
C SER A 130 -2.40 14.07 -22.83
N ARG A 131 -3.25 14.20 -21.80
CA ARG A 131 -2.84 14.63 -20.45
C ARG A 131 -3.76 14.09 -19.36
N THR A 132 -3.21 13.98 -18.16
CA THR A 132 -4.01 13.79 -16.93
C THR A 132 -4.03 15.07 -16.12
N VAL A 133 -5.21 15.47 -15.66
CA VAL A 133 -5.42 16.66 -14.83
C VAL A 133 -5.90 16.24 -13.44
N LEU A 134 -5.20 16.70 -12.41
CA LEU A 134 -5.61 16.56 -11.02
C LEU A 134 -6.20 17.89 -10.54
N LYS A 135 -7.44 17.86 -10.04
CA LYS A 135 -8.12 19.03 -9.46
C LYS A 135 -8.28 18.83 -7.96
N THR A 136 -7.79 19.79 -7.20
CA THR A 136 -8.06 19.97 -5.77
C THR A 136 -9.04 21.13 -5.60
N GLU A 137 -9.44 21.46 -4.37
CA GLU A 137 -10.30 22.63 -4.11
C GLU A 137 -9.66 23.93 -4.63
N ASP A 138 -8.36 24.10 -4.39
CA ASP A 138 -7.65 25.35 -4.68
C ASP A 138 -6.85 25.35 -5.98
N ASN A 139 -6.49 24.17 -6.50
CA ASN A 139 -5.48 24.05 -7.55
C ASN A 139 -5.82 23.01 -8.61
N SER A 140 -5.26 23.20 -9.81
CA SER A 140 -5.31 22.25 -10.93
C SER A 140 -3.89 21.96 -11.44
N TYR A 141 -3.53 20.68 -11.52
CA TYR A 141 -2.21 20.21 -11.92
C TYR A 141 -2.32 19.34 -13.17
N SER A 142 -1.55 19.63 -14.22
CA SER A 142 -1.60 18.91 -15.49
C SER A 142 -0.30 18.17 -15.77
N PHE A 143 -0.39 16.91 -16.19
CA PHE A 143 0.74 16.02 -16.45
C PHE A 143 0.62 15.42 -17.84
N ASP A 144 1.73 15.41 -18.59
CA ASP A 144 1.82 14.80 -19.92
C ASP A 144 1.83 13.26 -19.81
N VAL A 145 2.45 12.73 -18.76
CA VAL A 145 2.41 11.31 -18.42
C VAL A 145 2.02 11.17 -16.96
N PHE A 146 1.04 10.32 -16.69
CA PHE A 146 0.60 10.04 -15.32
C PHE A 146 0.68 8.55 -15.01
N ILE A 147 1.41 8.22 -13.96
CA ILE A 147 1.60 6.86 -13.48
C ILE A 147 0.72 6.67 -12.24
N ASP A 148 -0.35 5.91 -12.38
CA ASP A 148 -1.14 5.48 -11.23
C ASP A 148 -0.44 4.32 -10.50
N ALA A 149 0.14 4.64 -9.35
CA ALA A 149 0.86 3.68 -8.50
C ALA A 149 0.14 3.44 -7.17
N ARG A 150 -1.20 3.62 -7.13
CA ARG A 150 -2.03 3.38 -5.93
C ARG A 150 -2.24 1.89 -5.61
N GLY A 151 -1.67 1.00 -6.42
CA GLY A 151 -1.72 -0.46 -6.21
C GLY A 151 -2.71 -1.16 -7.14
N GLN A 152 -2.78 -2.48 -7.00
CA GLN A 152 -3.69 -3.32 -7.78
C GLN A 152 -4.97 -3.58 -6.99
N ARG A 153 -6.11 -3.65 -7.68
CA ARG A 153 -7.37 -4.09 -7.07
C ARG A 153 -7.44 -5.62 -7.11
N PRO A 154 -8.13 -6.27 -6.15
CA PRO A 154 -8.41 -7.70 -6.23
C PRO A 154 -9.05 -8.05 -7.58
N LEU A 155 -8.57 -9.13 -8.19
CA LEU A 155 -9.13 -9.64 -9.43
C LEU A 155 -10.57 -10.12 -9.15
N LYS A 156 -11.55 -9.52 -9.83
CA LYS A 156 -12.94 -9.96 -9.71
C LYS A 156 -13.19 -11.14 -10.64
N VAL A 157 -14.25 -11.90 -10.40
CA VAL A 157 -14.63 -13.02 -11.27
C VAL A 157 -14.71 -12.61 -12.75
N LYS A 158 -15.24 -11.42 -13.03
CA LYS A 158 -15.36 -10.89 -14.41
C LYS A 158 -14.02 -10.66 -15.13
N ASP A 159 -12.96 -10.42 -14.35
CA ASP A 159 -11.61 -10.11 -14.85
C ASP A 159 -10.78 -11.39 -15.10
N ILE A 160 -11.33 -12.58 -14.79
CA ILE A 160 -10.67 -13.88 -15.03
C ILE A 160 -10.56 -14.15 -16.54
N PRO A 161 -9.36 -14.39 -17.07
CA PRO A 161 -9.13 -14.54 -18.51
C PRO A 161 -9.60 -15.89 -19.08
N PHE A 162 -9.94 -16.85 -18.23
CA PHE A 162 -10.38 -18.19 -18.62
C PHE A 162 -11.91 -18.26 -18.73
N HIS A 163 -12.43 -18.16 -19.96
CA HIS A 163 -13.87 -18.05 -20.23
C HIS A 163 -14.73 -19.10 -19.49
N GLY A 164 -14.44 -20.39 -19.66
CA GLY A 164 -15.24 -21.45 -19.05
C GLY A 164 -15.20 -21.46 -17.52
N LEU A 165 -14.05 -21.11 -16.91
CA LEU A 165 -13.93 -20.97 -15.46
C LEU A 165 -14.70 -19.74 -14.95
N ARG A 166 -14.60 -18.62 -15.68
CA ARG A 166 -15.33 -17.40 -15.35
C ARG A 166 -16.85 -17.65 -15.35
N GLU A 167 -17.38 -18.32 -16.37
CA GLU A 167 -18.81 -18.67 -16.42
C GLU A 167 -19.24 -19.56 -15.25
N GLN A 168 -18.37 -20.47 -14.80
CA GLN A 168 -18.66 -21.33 -13.65
C GLN A 168 -18.69 -20.53 -12.35
N LEU A 169 -17.72 -19.65 -12.14
CA LEU A 169 -17.64 -18.79 -10.95
C LEU A 169 -18.76 -17.74 -10.94
N GLN A 170 -19.16 -17.19 -12.08
CA GLN A 170 -20.29 -16.25 -12.15
C GLN A 170 -21.60 -16.86 -11.65
N LYS A 171 -21.77 -18.19 -11.78
CA LYS A 171 -22.96 -18.91 -11.27
C LYS A 171 -22.99 -19.03 -9.75
N THR A 172 -21.87 -18.82 -9.05
CA THR A 172 -21.86 -18.84 -7.58
C THR A 172 -22.45 -17.56 -7.00
N GLY A 173 -22.41 -16.46 -7.76
CA GLY A 173 -22.90 -15.15 -7.36
C GLY A 173 -21.87 -14.30 -6.61
N ASP A 174 -20.67 -14.83 -6.38
CA ASP A 174 -19.61 -14.10 -5.69
C ASP A 174 -18.90 -13.11 -6.61
N GLU A 175 -18.60 -11.92 -6.09
CA GLU A 175 -17.84 -10.91 -6.85
C GLU A 175 -16.34 -11.25 -6.91
N ILE A 176 -15.83 -11.88 -5.86
CA ILE A 176 -14.44 -12.32 -5.69
C ILE A 176 -14.45 -13.84 -5.45
N PRO A 177 -13.63 -14.64 -6.16
CA PRO A 177 -13.59 -16.08 -5.94
C PRO A 177 -13.09 -16.42 -4.54
N ASP A 178 -13.72 -17.40 -3.89
CA ASP A 178 -13.24 -17.97 -2.64
C ASP A 178 -12.06 -18.92 -2.88
N VAL A 179 -11.06 -18.89 -1.99
CA VAL A 179 -9.78 -19.58 -2.15
C VAL A 179 -9.39 -20.24 -0.84
N GLY A 180 -9.14 -21.55 -0.88
CA GLY A 180 -8.69 -22.33 0.27
C GLY A 180 -7.24 -22.07 0.66
N GLU A 181 -6.82 -22.60 1.80
CA GLU A 181 -5.45 -22.47 2.32
C GLU A 181 -4.38 -23.01 1.37
N ASP A 182 -4.74 -23.97 0.51
CA ASP A 182 -3.87 -24.54 -0.52
C ASP A 182 -3.91 -23.76 -1.85
N TYR A 183 -4.51 -22.57 -1.85
CA TYR A 183 -4.73 -21.72 -3.03
C TYR A 183 -5.61 -22.35 -4.10
N THR A 184 -6.42 -23.36 -3.75
CA THR A 184 -7.45 -23.88 -4.65
C THR A 184 -8.70 -23.02 -4.61
N LEU A 185 -9.32 -22.83 -5.78
CA LEU A 185 -10.63 -22.18 -5.84
C LEU A 185 -11.66 -23.06 -5.13
N GLN A 186 -12.30 -22.52 -4.10
CA GLN A 186 -13.35 -23.24 -3.40
C GLN A 186 -14.63 -23.19 -4.23
N GLN A 187 -15.28 -24.34 -4.38
CA GLN A 187 -16.63 -24.38 -4.91
C GLN A 187 -17.58 -23.91 -3.81
N THR A 188 -18.38 -22.87 -4.07
CA THR A 188 -19.62 -22.69 -3.29
C THR A 188 -20.41 -23.99 -3.40
N ARG A 189 -20.82 -24.55 -2.25
CA ARG A 189 -21.36 -25.89 -1.96
C ARG A 189 -22.40 -26.56 -2.89
N ARG A 190 -22.68 -26.05 -4.09
CA ARG A 190 -23.83 -26.45 -4.90
C ARG A 190 -23.56 -27.34 -6.12
N TYR A 191 -22.33 -27.45 -6.63
CA TYR A 191 -22.05 -28.38 -7.74
C TYR A 191 -20.61 -28.93 -7.69
N SER A 192 -20.48 -30.25 -7.60
CA SER A 192 -19.19 -30.94 -7.55
C SER A 192 -18.66 -31.22 -8.96
N TRP A 193 -17.39 -30.85 -9.19
CA TRP A 193 -16.41 -31.64 -9.95
C TRP A 193 -15.07 -30.91 -9.92
N ALA A 194 -14.06 -31.58 -9.36
CA ALA A 194 -12.71 -31.05 -9.24
C ALA A 194 -11.92 -31.24 -10.55
N ARG A 195 -11.11 -30.25 -10.95
CA ARG A 195 -9.87 -30.49 -11.71
C ARG A 195 -8.87 -29.33 -11.64
N SER A 196 -7.62 -29.72 -11.38
CA SER A 196 -6.43 -28.88 -11.17
C SER A 196 -6.04 -28.07 -12.42
N VAL A 197 -5.63 -26.81 -12.24
CA VAL A 197 -5.08 -25.93 -13.31
C VAL A 197 -3.65 -25.53 -12.98
N ARG A 198 -2.74 -25.68 -13.95
CA ARG A 198 -1.30 -25.33 -13.86
C ARG A 198 -1.05 -23.84 -14.13
N ARG A 199 0.01 -23.34 -13.50
CA ARG A 199 0.50 -21.95 -13.42
C ARG A 199 0.91 -21.39 -14.79
N VAL A 200 0.54 -20.14 -15.10
CA VAL A 200 1.03 -19.33 -16.25
C VAL A 200 1.68 -18.06 -15.73
N ALA A 201 2.86 -17.70 -16.25
CA ALA A 201 3.60 -16.49 -15.89
C ALA A 201 3.26 -15.33 -16.84
N LEU A 202 3.12 -14.12 -16.29
CA LEU A 202 2.97 -12.87 -17.05
C LEU A 202 4.30 -12.11 -17.08
N VAL A 203 4.76 -11.77 -18.29
CA VAL A 203 5.94 -10.94 -18.55
C VAL A 203 5.50 -9.49 -18.68
N ASN A 204 6.18 -8.58 -17.98
CA ASN A 204 5.96 -7.13 -18.04
C ASN A 204 6.77 -6.49 -19.17
N ALA A 205 6.13 -5.73 -20.05
CA ALA A 205 6.78 -4.86 -21.02
C ALA A 205 7.04 -3.46 -20.41
N ARG A 206 8.21 -2.87 -20.67
CA ARG A 206 8.57 -1.52 -20.23
C ARG A 206 8.32 -0.50 -21.34
N PRO A 207 7.62 0.63 -21.10
CA PRO A 207 7.54 1.73 -22.06
C PRO A 207 8.84 2.57 -22.09
N ALA A 208 9.09 3.24 -23.22
CA ALA A 208 10.19 4.19 -23.38
C ALA A 208 9.88 5.54 -22.72
N PHE A 209 10.87 6.16 -22.05
CA PHE A 209 10.75 7.51 -21.48
C PHE A 209 10.72 8.58 -22.58
N ARG A 210 9.77 9.53 -22.50
CA ARG A 210 9.67 10.72 -23.35
C ARG A 210 10.06 11.99 -22.57
N SER A 211 10.32 13.11 -23.23
CA SER A 211 10.42 14.41 -22.55
C SER A 211 9.01 14.92 -22.17
N GLY A 212 8.79 15.39 -20.94
CA GLY A 212 7.49 15.92 -20.49
C GLY A 212 7.35 16.00 -18.96
N THR A 213 6.20 16.47 -18.49
CA THR A 213 5.86 16.52 -17.07
C THR A 213 5.28 15.19 -16.61
N TYR A 214 5.89 14.57 -15.61
CA TYR A 214 5.50 13.27 -15.09
C TYR A 214 4.81 13.42 -13.73
N GLY A 215 3.59 12.89 -13.64
CA GLY A 215 2.87 12.72 -12.38
C GLY A 215 2.90 11.27 -11.92
N MET A 216 3.00 11.05 -10.61
CA MET A 216 2.84 9.73 -10.00
C MET A 216 1.99 9.86 -8.74
N CYS A 217 0.97 9.02 -8.60
CA CYS A 217 0.11 9.00 -7.42
C CYS A 217 0.27 7.71 -6.62
N ARG A 218 0.28 7.83 -5.30
CA ARG A 218 0.27 6.74 -4.33
C ARG A 218 -0.65 7.08 -3.17
N ASN A 219 -1.31 6.06 -2.62
CA ASN A 219 -2.05 6.20 -1.36
C ASN A 219 -1.05 6.10 -0.19
N TRP A 220 -1.19 6.98 0.80
CA TRP A 220 -0.44 6.98 2.07
C TRP A 220 -1.40 6.79 3.25
#